data_AF-A0A8T7APR1-F1
#
_entry.id   AF-A0A8T7APR1-F1
#
_cell.length_a   1.000
_cell.length_b   1.000
_cell.length_c   1.000
_cell.angle_alpha   90.00
_cell.angle_beta   90.00
_cell.angle_gamma   90.00
#
_symmetry.space_group_name_H-M   'P 1'
#
loop_
_entity.id
_entity.type
_entity.pdbx_description
1 polymer ?
#
loop_
_entity_poly.entity_id
_entity_poly.type
_entity_poly.pdbx_seq_one_letter_code
_entity_poly.pdbx_strand_id
1 'polypeptide(L)'
;MKKLIRIVCYAGAILCVTACATSGNPIGGEPAADNADDYQSFVSTYQAPQSAPLVVRNVRALTGTGSELESVDLVVENGKISALTAGAAIPDGATEVDGTGKWLTPGIIDVHSHMGVYPNPGIKSHSDGNEAVAPNTAEVWAEHSVWPQDPNFEKAIAGGVTTAQILPGSANLFGGRGVVLKIVPSITMLGMKFPDAPHSLKMACGENPKRVYGEKGGPATRMGNMAGYRKAWIEAGAYRKSWEDYHSKVARGDKAAVAPLRDLKMETLVGVLNGEINVHNHCYRADEMANMIELSREFGYSISAFHHAVEAYKVADLLAENDICAAVWADWWGFKQEAFDMIRENAALIHYAKGCAIIHSDDEIQIQRLTQEAAKVIGAARQMGMEIERGQAIRWVTANPAKSLGLADRIGSLEVGKNADIVLWSGDPFSVYSTAEKVWIDGVLRYEKGNPMLPPTSDFNLGILRPAEDRS
;
A
#
# COMPACT_ATOMS: atom_id res chain seq x y z
N MET A 1 -59.93 -13.25 24.75
CA MET A 1 -60.56 -13.41 26.08
C MET A 1 -59.90 -14.61 26.75
N LYS A 2 -59.17 -14.61 27.86
CA LYS A 2 -58.90 -13.72 29.02
C LYS A 2 -57.44 -14.07 29.45
N LYS A 3 -56.55 -13.10 29.68
CA LYS A 3 -56.00 -12.65 31.00
C LYS A 3 -55.40 -13.78 31.87
N LEU A 4 -54.31 -13.66 32.63
CA LEU A 4 -53.25 -12.67 32.92
C LEU A 4 -52.44 -13.31 34.08
N ILE A 5 -51.23 -12.81 34.35
CA ILE A 5 -50.49 -12.86 35.64
C ILE A 5 -49.55 -14.06 35.88
N ARG A 6 -48.23 -13.77 35.84
CA ARG A 6 -47.25 -14.34 36.77
C ARG A 6 -46.50 -13.20 37.46
N ILE A 7 -46.58 -13.20 38.79
CA ILE A 7 -45.86 -12.34 39.72
C ILE A 7 -44.62 -13.11 40.22
N VAL A 8 -43.48 -12.44 40.12
CA VAL A 8 -42.29 -12.36 41.00
C VAL A 8 -42.06 -13.48 42.04
N CYS A 9 -40.83 -14.03 42.03
CA CYS A 9 -40.03 -14.25 43.25
C CYS A 9 -38.54 -14.30 42.87
N TYR A 10 -37.82 -13.21 43.18
CA TYR A 10 -36.36 -13.13 43.27
C TYR A 10 -35.93 -13.72 44.62
N ALA A 11 -35.03 -14.69 44.62
CA ALA A 11 -34.28 -15.09 45.81
C ALA A 11 -32.80 -14.86 45.53
N GLY A 12 -32.23 -13.89 46.24
CA GLY A 12 -30.83 -13.49 46.12
C GLY A 12 -29.88 -14.48 46.80
N ALA A 13 -28.71 -14.66 46.19
CA ALA A 13 -27.53 -15.20 46.83
C ALA A 13 -26.46 -14.09 46.86
N ILE A 14 -26.19 -13.58 48.06
CA ILE A 14 -25.10 -12.65 48.34
C ILE A 14 -23.84 -13.49 48.54
N LEU A 15 -22.85 -13.34 47.67
CA LEU A 15 -21.50 -13.87 47.84
C LEU A 15 -20.60 -12.72 48.30
N CYS A 16 -20.19 -12.76 49.56
CA CYS A 16 -19.15 -11.89 50.12
C CYS A 16 -17.80 -12.27 49.52
N VAL A 17 -17.19 -11.38 48.75
CA VAL A 17 -15.76 -11.44 48.41
C VAL A 17 -15.03 -10.44 49.30
N THR A 18 -14.28 -10.97 50.27
CA THR A 18 -13.33 -10.23 51.10
C THR A 18 -12.16 -9.77 50.25
N ALA A 19 -11.99 -8.45 50.09
CA ALA A 19 -10.84 -7.84 49.46
C ALA A 19 -9.63 -7.85 50.42
N CYS A 20 -8.52 -8.46 50.01
CA CYS A 20 -7.22 -8.22 50.61
C CYS A 20 -6.70 -6.86 50.11
N ALA A 21 -6.65 -5.87 51.00
CA ALA A 21 -6.00 -4.59 50.75
C ALA A 21 -4.48 -4.78 50.85
N THR A 22 -3.77 -4.64 49.73
CA THR A 22 -2.34 -4.34 49.71
C THR A 22 -2.16 -2.84 49.58
N SER A 23 -1.48 -2.26 50.57
CA SER A 23 -1.08 -0.86 50.63
C SER A 23 -0.07 -0.55 49.52
N GLY A 24 -0.53 0.00 48.40
CA GLY A 24 0.31 0.68 47.42
C GLY A 24 0.21 2.18 47.62
N ASN A 25 1.35 2.86 47.76
CA ASN A 25 1.44 4.32 47.78
C ASN A 25 0.68 4.93 46.58
N PRO A 26 -0.11 6.00 46.76
CA PRO A 26 -0.60 6.76 45.62
C PRO A 26 0.62 7.37 44.93
N ILE A 27 0.83 7.04 43.65
CA ILE A 27 1.75 7.75 42.77
C ILE A 27 1.10 9.12 42.50
N GLY A 28 1.19 10.01 43.50
CA GLY A 28 0.96 11.44 43.35
C GLY A 28 2.23 12.08 42.82
N GLY A 29 2.50 11.87 41.53
CA GLY A 29 3.39 12.73 40.77
C GLY A 29 2.52 13.72 40.01
N GLU A 30 2.84 15.00 40.05
CA GLU A 30 2.37 15.94 39.02
C GLU A 30 2.63 15.32 37.65
N PRO A 31 1.73 15.46 36.67
CA PRO A 31 2.03 15.04 35.30
C PRO A 31 3.34 15.72 34.91
N ALA A 32 4.36 14.91 34.66
CA ALA A 32 5.63 15.40 34.15
C ALA A 32 5.31 16.26 32.93
N ALA A 33 5.90 17.46 32.88
CA ALA A 33 5.85 18.32 31.70
C ALA A 33 6.03 17.47 30.43
N ASP A 34 5.20 17.71 29.42
CA ASP A 34 5.16 17.00 28.13
C ASP A 34 6.58 16.79 27.55
N ASN A 35 7.22 15.68 27.95
CA ASN A 35 8.35 15.09 27.25
C ASN A 35 7.84 14.16 26.12
N ALA A 36 6.54 14.23 25.80
CA ALA A 36 5.90 13.50 24.71
C ALA A 36 6.27 14.07 23.32
N ASP A 37 6.77 15.32 23.25
CA ASP A 37 7.06 16.00 21.99
C ASP A 37 8.29 15.44 21.25
N ASP A 38 9.22 14.76 21.94
CA ASP A 38 10.45 14.20 21.34
C ASP A 38 10.32 12.73 20.89
N TYR A 39 9.34 11.98 21.42
CA TYR A 39 9.17 10.56 21.06
C TYR A 39 8.23 10.39 19.87
N GLN A 40 8.82 10.19 18.68
CA GLN A 40 8.05 9.85 17.49
C GLN A 40 7.67 8.35 17.50
N SER A 41 6.42 8.07 17.89
CA SER A 41 5.87 6.70 17.87
C SER A 41 5.74 6.16 16.45
N PHE A 42 5.96 4.85 16.28
CA PHE A 42 5.74 4.11 15.03
C PHE A 42 6.54 4.61 13.81
N VAL A 43 7.66 5.30 14.03
CA VAL A 43 8.63 5.60 12.96
C VAL A 43 9.32 4.33 12.46
N SER A 44 9.72 4.35 11.20
CA SER A 44 10.49 3.23 10.62
C SER A 44 11.76 2.98 11.44
N THR A 45 11.99 1.71 11.80
CA THR A 45 13.26 1.24 12.35
C THR A 45 14.10 0.53 11.29
N TYR A 46 13.62 0.45 10.04
CA TYR A 46 14.37 -0.13 8.95
C TYR A 46 15.64 0.69 8.67
N GLN A 47 16.77 -0.01 8.65
CA GLN A 47 18.04 0.50 8.17
C GLN A 47 18.57 -0.49 7.14
N ALA A 48 18.92 0.00 5.95
CA ALA A 48 19.57 -0.81 4.95
C ALA A 48 20.91 -1.31 5.52
N PRO A 49 21.15 -2.64 5.58
CA PRO A 49 22.45 -3.17 5.95
C PRO A 49 23.53 -2.67 5.00
N GLN A 50 24.74 -2.48 5.50
CA GLN A 50 25.88 -2.24 4.63
C GLN A 50 26.14 -3.46 3.75
N SER A 51 26.22 -3.25 2.43
CA SER A 51 26.64 -4.27 1.46
C SER A 51 27.94 -3.86 0.76
N ALA A 52 28.70 -4.85 0.32
CA ALA A 52 29.77 -4.63 -0.63
C ALA A 52 29.20 -4.03 -1.93
N PRO A 53 29.99 -3.27 -2.70
CA PRO A 53 29.57 -2.84 -4.02
C PRO A 53 29.10 -4.03 -4.87
N LEU A 54 28.12 -3.81 -5.73
CA LEU A 54 27.59 -4.82 -6.63
C LEU A 54 27.77 -4.33 -8.07
N VAL A 55 28.23 -5.21 -8.95
CA VAL A 55 28.25 -4.97 -10.39
C VAL A 55 27.52 -6.10 -11.10
N VAL A 56 26.44 -5.77 -11.81
CA VAL A 56 25.75 -6.71 -12.72
C VAL A 56 26.20 -6.40 -14.14
N ARG A 57 26.88 -7.35 -14.78
CA ARG A 57 27.57 -7.11 -16.06
C ARG A 57 26.80 -7.62 -17.26
N ASN A 58 26.95 -6.94 -18.41
CA ASN A 58 26.44 -7.36 -19.71
C ASN A 58 24.96 -7.81 -19.67
N VAL A 59 24.11 -7.01 -19.02
CA VAL A 59 22.70 -7.33 -18.83
C VAL A 59 21.82 -6.48 -19.74
N ARG A 60 20.71 -7.06 -20.20
CA ARG A 60 19.64 -6.32 -20.86
C ARG A 60 18.75 -5.68 -19.80
N ALA A 61 18.42 -4.41 -19.91
CA ALA A 61 17.70 -3.69 -18.85
C ALA A 61 16.41 -3.04 -19.34
N LEU A 62 15.30 -3.26 -18.63
CA LEU A 62 14.12 -2.40 -18.70
C LEU A 62 14.25 -1.36 -17.59
N THR A 63 14.51 -0.12 -17.94
CA THR A 63 14.97 0.92 -17.00
C THR A 63 13.90 1.44 -16.04
N GLY A 64 12.61 1.23 -16.34
CA GLY A 64 11.51 1.90 -15.62
C GLY A 64 11.31 3.36 -16.01
N THR A 65 12.18 3.96 -16.83
CA THR A 65 11.97 5.33 -17.36
C THR A 65 11.21 5.33 -18.69
N GLY A 66 10.98 4.16 -19.28
CA GLY A 66 10.44 4.01 -20.63
C GLY A 66 11.41 3.36 -21.61
N SER A 67 12.70 3.28 -21.24
CA SER A 67 13.75 2.78 -22.13
C SER A 67 14.12 1.32 -21.86
N GLU A 68 14.54 0.66 -22.92
CA GLU A 68 15.14 -0.66 -22.91
C GLU A 68 16.60 -0.56 -23.41
N LEU A 69 17.52 -1.20 -22.71
CA LEU A 69 18.96 -1.18 -23.00
C LEU A 69 19.43 -2.61 -23.28
N GLU A 70 20.07 -2.85 -24.43
CA GLU A 70 20.41 -4.21 -24.88
C GLU A 70 21.60 -4.83 -24.13
N SER A 71 22.61 -4.04 -23.76
CA SER A 71 23.78 -4.49 -22.99
C SER A 71 24.37 -3.34 -22.20
N VAL A 72 24.28 -3.44 -20.88
CA VAL A 72 24.80 -2.46 -19.92
C VAL A 72 25.36 -3.17 -18.69
N ASP A 73 26.18 -2.44 -17.93
CA ASP A 73 26.57 -2.81 -16.58
C ASP A 73 25.84 -1.89 -15.59
N LEU A 74 25.29 -2.47 -14.52
CA LEU A 74 24.75 -1.73 -13.37
C LEU A 74 25.77 -1.78 -12.24
N VAL A 75 26.13 -0.62 -11.69
CA VAL A 75 26.97 -0.51 -10.49
C VAL A 75 26.13 0.03 -9.34
N VAL A 76 26.26 -0.61 -8.18
CA VAL A 76 25.59 -0.25 -6.92
C VAL A 76 26.62 -0.06 -5.83
N GLU A 77 26.55 1.07 -5.15
CA GLU A 77 27.40 1.44 -4.02
C GLU A 77 26.54 2.07 -2.93
N ASN A 78 26.80 1.71 -1.66
CA ASN A 78 26.08 2.24 -0.50
C ASN A 78 24.54 2.16 -0.64
N GLY A 79 24.06 1.04 -1.19
CA GLY A 79 22.64 0.77 -1.42
C GLY A 79 21.96 1.59 -2.50
N LYS A 80 22.73 2.34 -3.30
CA LYS A 80 22.22 3.17 -4.40
C LYS A 80 22.86 2.82 -5.73
N ILE A 81 22.14 3.09 -6.81
CA ILE A 81 22.67 2.95 -8.17
C ILE A 81 23.70 4.06 -8.40
N SER A 82 24.95 3.70 -8.68
CA SER A 82 26.03 4.66 -8.98
C SER A 82 26.32 4.76 -10.48
N ALA A 83 26.04 3.71 -11.27
CA ALA A 83 26.13 3.75 -12.72
C ALA A 83 25.17 2.77 -13.42
N LEU A 84 24.73 3.12 -14.62
CA LEU A 84 24.07 2.25 -15.59
C LEU A 84 24.63 2.55 -16.97
N THR A 85 25.69 1.86 -17.37
CA THR A 85 26.41 2.12 -18.62
C THR A 85 27.18 0.88 -19.07
N ALA A 86 27.47 0.75 -20.35
CA ALA A 86 28.37 -0.29 -20.84
C ALA A 86 29.83 -0.01 -20.41
N GLY A 87 30.54 -1.06 -20.00
CA GLY A 87 31.95 -0.97 -19.63
C GLY A 87 32.18 -0.17 -18.35
N ALA A 88 31.27 -0.28 -17.39
CA ALA A 88 31.39 0.43 -16.12
C ALA A 88 32.64 -0.04 -15.36
N ALA A 89 33.30 0.89 -14.66
CA ALA A 89 34.40 0.55 -13.78
C ALA A 89 33.88 -0.35 -12.64
N ILE A 90 34.67 -1.36 -12.28
CA ILE A 90 34.35 -2.28 -11.19
C ILE A 90 34.96 -1.70 -9.91
N PRO A 91 34.15 -1.30 -8.91
CA PRO A 91 34.66 -0.83 -7.64
C PRO A 91 35.45 -1.91 -6.90
N ASP A 92 36.41 -1.51 -6.08
CA ASP A 92 37.20 -2.43 -5.27
C ASP A 92 36.29 -3.24 -4.32
N GLY A 93 36.51 -4.56 -4.27
CA GLY A 93 35.73 -5.47 -3.43
C GLY A 93 34.30 -5.71 -3.91
N ALA A 94 33.96 -5.33 -5.15
CA ALA A 94 32.64 -5.55 -5.69
C ALA A 94 32.31 -7.04 -5.85
N THR A 95 31.06 -7.38 -5.56
CA THR A 95 30.46 -8.64 -6.00
C THR A 95 30.07 -8.50 -7.47
N GLU A 96 30.72 -9.26 -8.34
CA GLU A 96 30.38 -9.30 -9.77
C GLU A 96 29.33 -10.38 -10.05
N VAL A 97 28.30 -10.03 -10.82
CA VAL A 97 27.25 -10.93 -11.29
C VAL A 97 27.20 -10.89 -12.81
N ASP A 98 27.32 -12.06 -13.45
CA ASP A 98 27.13 -12.17 -14.90
C ASP A 98 25.63 -12.11 -15.26
N GLY A 99 25.28 -11.06 -16.02
CA GLY A 99 23.95 -10.81 -16.57
C GLY A 99 23.77 -11.27 -18.00
N THR A 100 24.75 -11.95 -18.60
CA THR A 100 24.66 -12.43 -19.99
C THR A 100 23.44 -13.32 -20.20
N GLY A 101 22.59 -12.96 -21.17
CA GLY A 101 21.33 -13.67 -21.46
C GLY A 101 20.20 -13.41 -20.46
N LYS A 102 20.41 -12.55 -19.48
CA LYS A 102 19.45 -12.21 -18.41
C LYS A 102 18.89 -10.81 -18.59
N TRP A 103 17.87 -10.51 -17.79
CA TRP A 103 17.20 -9.21 -17.80
C TRP A 103 17.23 -8.55 -16.43
N LEU A 104 17.36 -7.23 -16.42
CA LEU A 104 17.36 -6.40 -15.22
C LEU A 104 16.18 -5.44 -15.24
N THR A 105 15.49 -5.31 -14.11
CA THR A 105 14.43 -4.32 -13.92
C THR A 105 14.62 -3.62 -12.56
N PRO A 106 14.02 -2.43 -12.36
CA PRO A 106 13.73 -1.98 -11.00
C PRO A 106 12.93 -3.04 -10.25
N GLY A 107 13.00 -2.98 -8.93
CA GLY A 107 12.14 -3.73 -8.03
C GLY A 107 10.68 -3.54 -8.40
N ILE A 108 9.92 -4.63 -8.42
CA ILE A 108 8.48 -4.59 -8.67
C ILE A 108 7.79 -3.98 -7.44
N ILE A 109 6.78 -3.14 -7.68
CA ILE A 109 6.06 -2.40 -6.63
C ILE A 109 4.57 -2.69 -6.76
N ASP A 110 3.96 -3.14 -5.66
CA ASP A 110 2.51 -3.31 -5.56
C ASP A 110 1.89 -2.19 -4.71
N VAL A 111 0.94 -1.44 -5.26
CA VAL A 111 0.27 -0.32 -4.55
C VAL A 111 -1.05 -0.74 -3.91
N HIS A 112 -1.46 -2.00 -4.05
CA HIS A 112 -2.68 -2.45 -3.42
C HIS A 112 -2.56 -3.90 -2.99
N SER A 113 -2.15 -4.06 -1.74
CA SER A 113 -2.06 -5.35 -1.10
C SER A 113 -2.73 -5.34 0.28
N HIS A 114 -3.17 -6.52 0.67
CA HIS A 114 -3.68 -6.81 2.00
C HIS A 114 -2.82 -7.85 2.75
N MET A 115 -1.59 -8.12 2.29
CA MET A 115 -0.64 -8.96 3.02
C MET A 115 -0.41 -8.43 4.44
N GLY A 116 -0.23 -9.33 5.40
CA GLY A 116 -0.06 -9.01 6.81
C GLY A 116 -1.36 -8.64 7.55
N VAL A 117 -2.31 -7.94 6.91
CA VAL A 117 -3.65 -7.62 7.49
C VAL A 117 -4.73 -8.64 7.10
N TYR A 118 -4.48 -9.42 6.06
CA TYR A 118 -5.16 -10.67 5.70
C TYR A 118 -4.10 -11.74 5.43
N PRO A 119 -3.37 -12.19 6.46
CA PRO A 119 -2.24 -13.09 6.27
C PRO A 119 -2.67 -14.53 5.99
N ASN A 120 -1.74 -15.31 5.46
CA ASN A 120 -1.94 -16.74 5.23
C ASN A 120 -1.46 -17.63 6.39
N PRO A 121 -2.19 -18.70 6.74
CA PRO A 121 -3.49 -19.11 6.19
C PRO A 121 -4.62 -18.19 6.63
N GLY A 122 -5.53 -17.89 5.71
CA GLY A 122 -6.69 -17.04 5.96
C GLY A 122 -7.65 -17.66 6.97
N ILE A 123 -7.70 -17.10 8.19
CA ILE A 123 -8.67 -17.46 9.22
C ILE A 123 -9.38 -16.21 9.74
N LYS A 124 -10.61 -16.39 10.24
CA LYS A 124 -11.46 -15.28 10.68
C LYS A 124 -10.80 -14.37 11.72
N SER A 125 -9.96 -14.92 12.61
CA SER A 125 -9.28 -14.15 13.66
C SER A 125 -8.14 -13.27 13.14
N HIS A 126 -7.68 -13.47 11.91
CA HIS A 126 -6.65 -12.64 11.28
C HIS A 126 -7.25 -11.72 10.20
N SER A 127 -8.57 -11.51 10.23
CA SER A 127 -9.30 -10.72 9.25
C SER A 127 -9.25 -9.21 9.57
N ASP A 128 -8.05 -8.65 9.75
CA ASP A 128 -7.83 -7.28 10.26
C ASP A 128 -7.86 -6.20 9.16
N GLY A 129 -8.04 -6.57 7.90
CA GLY A 129 -8.05 -5.63 6.78
C GLY A 129 -9.28 -4.72 6.66
N ASN A 130 -10.37 -4.89 7.43
CA ASN A 130 -11.52 -3.97 7.39
C ASN A 130 -12.14 -3.76 8.78
N GLU A 131 -11.97 -2.56 9.35
CA GLU A 131 -12.63 -2.14 10.59
C GLU A 131 -14.08 -1.72 10.33
N ALA A 132 -14.94 -2.69 10.00
CA ALA A 132 -16.28 -2.46 9.46
C ALA A 132 -17.36 -2.12 10.52
N VAL A 133 -17.00 -1.28 11.50
CA VAL A 133 -17.87 -0.85 12.62
C VAL A 133 -18.41 0.57 12.45
N ALA A 134 -17.77 1.40 11.61
CA ALA A 134 -18.23 2.74 11.26
C ALA A 134 -17.81 3.11 9.82
N PRO A 135 -18.61 3.89 9.07
CA PRO A 135 -18.29 4.23 7.69
C PRO A 135 -17.05 5.14 7.58
N ASN A 136 -16.65 5.83 8.64
CA ASN A 136 -15.42 6.61 8.71
C ASN A 136 -14.60 6.13 9.91
N THR A 137 -13.49 5.46 9.62
CA THR A 137 -12.49 4.99 10.59
C THR A 137 -11.10 5.54 10.25
N ALA A 138 -11.01 6.81 9.84
CA ALA A 138 -9.72 7.42 9.44
C ALA A 138 -8.67 7.44 10.57
N GLU A 139 -9.06 7.15 11.81
CA GLU A 139 -8.19 6.98 12.97
C GLU A 139 -7.44 5.63 13.00
N VAL A 140 -7.86 4.60 12.26
CA VAL A 140 -7.19 3.27 12.27
C VAL A 140 -6.13 3.16 11.19
N TRP A 141 -5.06 2.42 11.47
CA TRP A 141 -3.86 2.38 10.63
C TRP A 141 -3.52 0.92 10.37
N ALA A 142 -3.40 0.52 9.09
CA ALA A 142 -3.08 -0.86 8.71
C ALA A 142 -1.78 -1.36 9.36
N GLU A 143 -0.83 -0.45 9.59
CA GLU A 143 0.47 -0.75 10.18
C GLU A 143 0.38 -1.39 11.58
N HIS A 144 -0.70 -1.13 12.33
CA HIS A 144 -0.93 -1.76 13.64
C HIS A 144 -1.38 -3.22 13.56
N SER A 145 -1.78 -3.69 12.37
CA SER A 145 -2.30 -5.03 12.14
C SER A 145 -1.47 -5.84 11.16
N VAL A 146 -0.44 -5.25 10.52
CA VAL A 146 0.49 -6.01 9.68
C VAL A 146 1.20 -7.04 10.54
N TRP A 147 0.93 -8.32 10.30
CA TRP A 147 1.70 -9.41 10.85
C TRP A 147 2.97 -9.66 10.00
N PRO A 148 4.18 -9.35 10.50
CA PRO A 148 5.41 -9.40 9.70
C PRO A 148 5.82 -10.81 9.25
N GLN A 149 5.28 -11.84 9.91
CA GLN A 149 5.58 -13.24 9.63
C GLN A 149 4.66 -13.88 8.58
N ASP A 150 3.77 -13.09 7.96
CA ASP A 150 2.91 -13.57 6.87
C ASP A 150 3.77 -14.22 5.76
N PRO A 151 3.58 -15.52 5.46
CA PRO A 151 4.36 -16.22 4.45
C PRO A 151 4.21 -15.61 3.04
N ASN A 152 3.18 -14.81 2.80
CA ASN A 152 2.99 -14.12 1.52
C ASN A 152 4.14 -13.14 1.20
N PHE A 153 4.81 -12.55 2.20
CA PHE A 153 5.96 -11.67 1.96
C PHE A 153 7.14 -12.42 1.31
N GLU A 154 7.42 -13.65 1.74
CA GLU A 154 8.45 -14.51 1.12
C GLU A 154 8.09 -14.86 -0.32
N LYS A 155 6.79 -15.02 -0.61
CA LYS A 155 6.32 -15.33 -1.96
C LYS A 155 6.36 -14.09 -2.87
N ALA A 156 5.99 -12.93 -2.35
CA ALA A 156 6.03 -11.67 -3.09
C ALA A 156 7.46 -11.34 -3.55
N ILE A 157 8.48 -11.47 -2.68
CA ILE A 157 9.87 -11.22 -3.08
C ILE A 157 10.38 -12.23 -4.11
N ALA A 158 9.95 -13.49 -4.04
CA ALA A 158 10.27 -14.48 -5.07
C ALA A 158 9.66 -14.13 -6.45
N GLY A 159 8.58 -13.33 -6.47
CA GLY A 159 8.01 -12.72 -7.67
C GLY A 159 8.68 -11.41 -8.11
N GLY A 160 9.75 -10.98 -7.44
CA GLY A 160 10.46 -9.73 -7.72
C GLY A 160 9.88 -8.49 -7.02
N VAL A 161 8.88 -8.64 -6.14
CA VAL A 161 8.30 -7.51 -5.41
C VAL A 161 9.23 -7.05 -4.29
N THR A 162 9.59 -5.78 -4.32
CA THR A 162 10.53 -5.16 -3.38
C THR A 162 9.85 -4.18 -2.43
N THR A 163 8.73 -3.60 -2.87
CA THR A 163 7.95 -2.62 -2.11
C THR A 163 6.48 -2.94 -2.28
N ALA A 164 5.71 -2.86 -1.18
CA ALA A 164 4.25 -2.92 -1.25
C ALA A 164 3.59 -1.88 -0.35
N GLN A 165 2.45 -1.36 -0.79
CA GLN A 165 1.54 -0.62 0.07
C GLN A 165 0.52 -1.59 0.68
N ILE A 166 0.53 -1.68 2.01
CA ILE A 166 -0.48 -2.41 2.77
C ILE A 166 -1.50 -1.41 3.28
N LEU A 167 -2.77 -1.69 3.03
CA LEU A 167 -3.85 -0.77 3.34
C LEU A 167 -5.13 -1.51 3.77
N PRO A 168 -6.08 -0.80 4.42
CA PRO A 168 -7.41 -1.35 4.65
C PRO A 168 -8.12 -1.73 3.34
N GLY A 169 -9.15 -2.55 3.43
CA GLY A 169 -10.03 -2.93 2.33
C GLY A 169 -10.98 -1.79 1.94
N SER A 170 -12.16 -2.15 1.44
CA SER A 170 -13.11 -1.21 0.84
C SER A 170 -14.47 -1.21 1.52
N ALA A 171 -14.56 -1.74 2.73
CA ALA A 171 -15.81 -1.75 3.49
C ALA A 171 -16.28 -0.33 3.84
N ASN A 172 -15.36 0.58 4.15
CA ASN A 172 -15.67 1.90 4.73
C ASN A 172 -15.51 3.02 3.70
N LEU A 173 -16.22 4.14 3.89
CA LEU A 173 -15.98 5.36 3.11
C LEU A 173 -14.55 5.86 3.31
N PHE A 174 -14.08 5.83 4.57
CA PHE A 174 -12.70 6.06 4.97
C PHE A 174 -12.24 4.84 5.76
N GLY A 175 -11.39 4.02 5.16
CA GLY A 175 -10.93 2.74 5.73
C GLY A 175 -9.82 2.89 6.77
N GLY A 176 -9.08 3.99 6.75
CA GLY A 176 -7.92 4.21 7.61
C GLY A 176 -6.63 4.38 6.83
N ARG A 177 -5.52 4.57 7.56
CA ARG A 177 -4.20 4.80 6.95
C ARG A 177 -3.60 3.52 6.40
N GLY A 178 -2.98 3.60 5.24
CA GLY A 178 -2.07 2.57 4.72
C GLY A 178 -0.62 2.84 5.11
N VAL A 179 0.24 1.85 4.88
CA VAL A 179 1.68 1.88 5.13
C VAL A 179 2.44 1.30 3.95
N VAL A 180 3.55 1.93 3.57
CA VAL A 180 4.46 1.40 2.55
C VAL A 180 5.54 0.59 3.25
N LEU A 181 5.75 -0.65 2.81
CA LEU A 181 6.73 -1.56 3.35
C LEU A 181 7.78 -1.92 2.29
N LYS A 182 9.03 -2.03 2.71
CA LYS A 182 10.04 -2.82 2.00
C LYS A 182 9.80 -4.29 2.31
N ILE A 183 9.85 -5.14 1.29
CA ILE A 183 9.65 -6.59 1.43
C ILE A 183 10.93 -7.23 1.96
N VAL A 184 11.21 -7.01 3.23
CA VAL A 184 12.36 -7.54 3.95
C VAL A 184 11.90 -8.34 5.18
N PRO A 185 12.58 -9.44 5.54
CA PRO A 185 12.29 -10.13 6.78
C PRO A 185 12.55 -9.23 7.99
N SER A 186 11.60 -9.18 8.91
CA SER A 186 11.71 -8.45 10.17
C SER A 186 10.78 -9.08 11.21
N ILE A 187 11.14 -8.95 12.48
CA ILE A 187 10.27 -9.37 13.61
C ILE A 187 9.15 -8.35 13.82
N THR A 188 9.36 -7.08 13.45
CA THR A 188 8.40 -5.99 13.64
C THR A 188 8.04 -5.34 12.31
N MET A 189 6.81 -4.84 12.20
CA MET A 189 6.36 -4.04 11.06
C MET A 189 7.25 -2.81 10.86
N LEU A 190 7.71 -2.17 11.95
CA LEU A 190 8.60 -1.00 11.89
C LEU A 190 9.95 -1.30 11.21
N GLY A 191 10.45 -2.54 11.31
CA GLY A 191 11.63 -2.98 10.58
C GLY A 191 11.37 -3.28 9.11
N MET A 192 10.12 -3.29 8.66
CA MET A 192 9.72 -3.37 7.24
C MET A 192 9.29 -2.01 6.69
N LYS A 193 8.81 -1.11 7.54
CA LYS A 193 8.27 0.20 7.15
C LYS A 193 9.27 0.96 6.30
N PHE A 194 8.83 1.47 5.16
CA PHE A 194 9.68 2.24 4.26
C PHE A 194 10.00 3.58 4.93
N PRO A 195 11.29 3.92 5.14
CA PRO A 195 11.66 5.15 5.86
C PRO A 195 11.13 6.39 5.15
N ASP A 196 10.44 7.26 5.89
CA ASP A 196 9.91 8.55 5.43
C ASP A 196 8.93 8.45 4.23
N ALA A 197 8.36 7.28 3.96
CA ALA A 197 7.27 7.18 2.99
C ALA A 197 6.05 7.94 3.50
N PRO A 198 5.38 8.75 2.65
CA PRO A 198 4.11 9.37 3.03
C PRO A 198 3.10 8.31 3.48
N HIS A 199 2.32 8.65 4.50
CA HIS A 199 1.14 7.85 4.78
C HIS A 199 0.15 7.96 3.62
N SER A 200 -0.71 6.96 3.52
CA SER A 200 -1.85 6.99 2.61
C SER A 200 -3.15 6.88 3.39
N LEU A 201 -4.25 7.36 2.83
CA LEU A 201 -5.60 7.14 3.34
C LEU A 201 -6.38 6.31 2.33
N LYS A 202 -6.85 5.13 2.75
CA LYS A 202 -7.78 4.34 1.96
C LYS A 202 -9.18 4.92 2.05
N MET A 203 -9.74 5.26 0.90
CA MET A 203 -11.16 5.60 0.75
C MET A 203 -11.84 4.59 -0.19
N ALA A 204 -13.16 4.45 -0.11
CA ALA A 204 -13.89 3.59 -1.05
C ALA A 204 -15.21 4.21 -1.48
N CYS A 205 -15.47 4.19 -2.79
CA CYS A 205 -16.73 4.52 -3.47
C CYS A 205 -17.54 3.24 -3.77
N GLY A 206 -18.69 3.35 -4.45
CA GLY A 206 -19.33 2.18 -5.04
C GLY A 206 -20.21 1.37 -4.11
N GLU A 207 -20.40 0.11 -4.51
CA GLU A 207 -21.28 -0.88 -3.88
C GLU A 207 -20.78 -1.31 -2.51
N ASN A 208 -19.47 -1.38 -2.30
CA ASN A 208 -18.90 -1.96 -1.09
C ASN A 208 -19.34 -1.21 0.18
N PRO A 209 -19.14 0.12 0.33
CA PRO A 209 -19.60 0.83 1.52
C PRO A 209 -21.11 0.78 1.71
N LYS A 210 -21.87 1.02 0.64
CA LYS A 210 -23.34 1.01 0.75
C LYS A 210 -23.93 -0.35 1.09
N ARG A 211 -23.26 -1.44 0.68
CA ARG A 211 -23.65 -2.82 1.01
C ARG A 211 -23.31 -3.16 2.45
N VAL A 212 -22.14 -2.76 2.93
CA VAL A 212 -21.71 -3.03 4.32
C VAL A 212 -22.56 -2.27 5.33
N TYR A 213 -22.88 -1.01 5.04
CA TYR A 213 -23.51 -0.10 5.99
C TYR A 213 -25.01 0.12 5.76
N GLY A 214 -25.56 -0.35 4.65
CA GLY A 214 -26.97 -0.07 4.29
C GLY A 214 -27.97 -0.49 5.36
N GLU A 215 -27.69 -1.58 6.07
CA GLU A 215 -28.49 -2.08 7.19
C GLU A 215 -27.97 -1.63 8.57
N LYS A 216 -26.81 -0.95 8.62
CA LYS A 216 -26.11 -0.51 9.84
C LYS A 216 -26.24 1.00 10.12
N GLY A 217 -27.29 1.64 9.59
CA GLY A 217 -27.51 3.09 9.75
C GLY A 217 -26.91 3.96 8.64
N GLY A 218 -26.33 3.36 7.61
CA GLY A 218 -25.91 4.02 6.39
C GLY A 218 -24.40 4.29 6.28
N PRO A 219 -23.91 4.55 5.05
CA PRO A 219 -24.69 4.82 3.84
C PRO A 219 -25.33 3.56 3.23
N ALA A 220 -26.48 3.74 2.54
CA ALA A 220 -27.22 2.68 1.84
C ALA A 220 -27.31 2.92 0.32
N THR A 221 -26.79 4.05 -0.16
CA THR A 221 -26.84 4.49 -1.56
C THR A 221 -25.54 5.20 -1.94
N ARG A 222 -25.24 5.33 -3.24
CA ARG A 222 -24.09 6.11 -3.72
C ARG A 222 -24.21 7.60 -3.33
N MET A 223 -25.42 8.14 -3.31
CA MET A 223 -25.68 9.49 -2.78
C MET A 223 -25.36 9.58 -1.29
N GLY A 224 -25.69 8.53 -0.52
CA GLY A 224 -25.31 8.42 0.89
C GLY A 224 -23.80 8.37 1.08
N ASN A 225 -23.07 7.66 0.22
CA ASN A 225 -21.60 7.67 0.24
C ASN A 225 -21.09 9.11 0.07
N MET A 226 -21.58 9.84 -0.96
CA MET A 226 -21.20 11.24 -1.21
C MET A 226 -21.49 12.16 -0.04
N ALA A 227 -22.69 12.06 0.55
CA ALA A 227 -23.04 12.83 1.75
C ALA A 227 -22.10 12.51 2.93
N GLY A 228 -21.71 11.25 3.10
CA GLY A 228 -20.76 10.81 4.10
C GLY A 228 -19.37 11.42 3.92
N TYR A 229 -18.83 11.44 2.70
CA TYR A 229 -17.53 12.09 2.46
C TYR A 229 -17.59 13.59 2.71
N ARG A 230 -18.59 14.29 2.15
CA ARG A 230 -18.73 15.75 2.32
C ARG A 230 -18.84 16.13 3.79
N LYS A 231 -19.62 15.37 4.57
CA LYS A 231 -19.73 15.57 6.02
C LYS A 231 -18.35 15.46 6.69
N ALA A 232 -17.61 14.39 6.43
CA ALA A 232 -16.30 14.17 7.03
C ALA A 232 -15.29 15.29 6.67
N TRP A 233 -15.30 15.75 5.42
CA TRP A 233 -14.40 16.83 4.99
C TRP A 233 -14.78 18.20 5.56
N ILE A 234 -16.08 18.49 5.73
CA ILE A 234 -16.54 19.70 6.45
C ILE A 234 -16.07 19.67 7.91
N GLU A 235 -16.19 18.52 8.58
CA GLU A 235 -15.72 18.32 9.96
C GLU A 235 -14.20 18.52 10.05
N ALA A 236 -13.43 17.93 9.12
CA ALA A 236 -11.97 18.10 9.04
C ALA A 236 -11.56 19.56 8.80
N GLY A 237 -12.26 20.28 7.92
CA GLY A 237 -12.00 21.70 7.66
C GLY A 237 -12.26 22.58 8.89
N ALA A 238 -13.33 22.29 9.64
CA ALA A 238 -13.60 22.96 10.92
C ALA A 238 -12.52 22.65 11.96
N TYR A 239 -12.06 21.40 12.03
CA TYR A 239 -10.98 20.98 12.90
C TYR A 239 -9.66 21.71 12.58
N ARG A 240 -9.26 21.73 11.29
CA ARG A 240 -8.08 22.46 10.82
C ARG A 240 -8.11 23.93 11.23
N LYS A 241 -9.24 24.60 10.98
CA LYS A 241 -9.43 26.00 11.34
C LYS A 241 -9.29 26.25 12.85
N SER A 242 -9.76 25.33 13.69
CA SER A 242 -9.63 25.47 15.15
C SER A 242 -8.17 25.49 15.61
N TRP A 243 -7.30 24.70 14.97
CA TRP A 243 -5.85 24.71 15.21
C TRP A 243 -5.18 25.96 14.66
N GLU A 244 -5.53 26.39 13.45
CA GLU A 244 -5.04 27.65 12.86
C GLU A 244 -5.37 28.86 13.75
N ASP A 245 -6.61 28.94 14.24
CA ASP A 245 -7.07 29.99 15.15
C ASP A 245 -6.29 29.95 16.48
N TYR A 246 -6.03 28.75 17.02
CA TYR A 246 -5.20 28.58 18.22
C TYR A 246 -3.76 29.05 18.00
N HIS A 247 -3.08 28.58 16.95
CA HIS A 247 -1.71 28.98 16.65
C HIS A 247 -1.59 30.49 16.39
N SER A 248 -2.57 31.09 15.72
CA SER A 248 -2.65 32.54 15.50
C SER A 248 -2.81 33.34 16.81
N LYS A 249 -3.57 32.84 17.78
CA LYS A 249 -3.68 33.46 19.11
C LYS A 249 -2.38 33.35 19.89
N VAL A 250 -1.76 32.17 19.91
CA VAL A 250 -0.45 31.93 20.56
C VAL A 250 0.63 32.84 19.97
N ALA A 251 0.71 32.94 18.64
CA ALA A 251 1.67 33.81 17.96
C ALA A 251 1.49 35.30 18.29
N ARG A 252 0.28 35.72 18.69
CA ARG A 252 -0.02 37.08 19.16
C ARG A 252 0.19 37.29 20.66
N GLY A 253 0.68 36.28 21.37
CA GLY A 253 0.94 36.34 22.81
C GLY A 253 -0.30 36.23 23.68
N ASP A 254 -1.42 35.72 23.13
CA ASP A 254 -2.65 35.50 23.89
C ASP A 254 -2.47 34.33 24.88
N LYS A 255 -2.28 34.66 26.16
CA LYS A 255 -2.13 33.68 27.25
C LYS A 255 -3.43 32.94 27.59
N ALA A 256 -4.57 33.36 27.05
CA ALA A 256 -5.85 32.68 27.21
C ALA A 256 -6.18 31.74 26.04
N ALA A 257 -5.26 31.57 25.08
CA ALA A 257 -5.42 30.61 24.00
C ALA A 257 -5.49 29.18 24.56
N VAL A 258 -6.56 28.46 24.20
CA VAL A 258 -6.76 27.06 24.58
C VAL A 258 -6.60 26.20 23.33
N ALA A 259 -5.72 25.20 23.40
CA ALA A 259 -5.52 24.25 22.30
C ALA A 259 -6.80 23.43 22.06
N PRO A 260 -7.19 23.18 20.79
CA PRO A 260 -8.23 22.22 20.48
C PRO A 260 -7.87 20.83 21.02
N LEU A 261 -8.89 20.02 21.36
CA LEU A 261 -8.65 18.63 21.73
C LEU A 261 -8.14 17.85 20.50
N ARG A 262 -7.16 16.98 20.70
CA ARG A 262 -6.68 16.07 19.65
C ARG A 262 -7.76 15.06 19.24
N ASP A 263 -7.91 14.86 17.94
CA ASP A 263 -8.80 13.86 17.35
C ASP A 263 -8.06 13.18 16.19
N LEU A 264 -7.61 11.94 16.40
CA LEU A 264 -6.77 11.21 15.44
C LEU A 264 -7.45 10.99 14.09
N LYS A 265 -8.79 10.86 14.07
CA LYS A 265 -9.56 10.75 12.84
C LYS A 265 -9.46 12.03 12.04
N MET A 266 -9.68 13.17 12.71
CA MET A 266 -9.58 14.48 12.08
C MET A 266 -8.15 14.83 11.71
N GLU A 267 -7.15 14.45 12.51
CA GLU A 267 -5.73 14.64 12.17
C GLU A 267 -5.35 13.88 10.88
N THR A 268 -5.86 12.66 10.67
CA THR A 268 -5.70 11.97 9.38
C THR A 268 -6.33 12.74 8.21
N LEU A 269 -7.57 13.20 8.37
CA LEU A 269 -8.26 13.93 7.30
C LEU A 269 -7.60 15.29 7.03
N VAL A 270 -7.16 16.00 8.05
CA VAL A 270 -6.40 17.25 7.90
C VAL A 270 -5.05 17.01 7.26
N GLY A 271 -4.36 15.91 7.57
CA GLY A 271 -3.15 15.51 6.85
C GLY A 271 -3.37 15.37 5.34
N VAL A 272 -4.54 14.85 4.91
CA VAL A 272 -4.92 14.84 3.49
C VAL A 272 -5.16 16.26 2.96
N LEU A 273 -5.91 17.10 3.69
CA LEU A 273 -6.20 18.48 3.27
C LEU A 273 -4.94 19.37 3.23
N ASN A 274 -3.86 18.96 3.90
CA ASN A 274 -2.55 19.61 3.88
C ASN A 274 -1.60 19.05 2.82
N GLY A 275 -1.98 17.95 2.14
CA GLY A 275 -1.12 17.27 1.16
C GLY A 275 -0.03 16.38 1.76
N GLU A 276 -0.12 16.06 3.05
CA GLU A 276 0.84 15.20 3.77
C GLU A 276 0.50 13.71 3.66
N ILE A 277 -0.78 13.39 3.39
CA ILE A 277 -1.29 12.03 3.27
C ILE A 277 -1.91 11.81 1.88
N ASN A 278 -1.45 10.77 1.19
CA ASN A 278 -1.87 10.42 -0.17
C ASN A 278 -3.22 9.68 -0.17
N VAL A 279 -4.19 10.11 -0.97
CA VAL A 279 -5.48 9.40 -1.07
C VAL A 279 -5.40 8.28 -2.10
N HIS A 280 -5.70 7.06 -1.65
CA HIS A 280 -5.86 5.88 -2.48
C HIS A 280 -7.33 5.42 -2.41
N ASN A 281 -8.06 5.62 -3.50
CA ASN A 281 -9.51 5.50 -3.49
C ASN A 281 -10.00 4.28 -4.29
N HIS A 282 -10.52 3.28 -3.61
CA HIS A 282 -11.23 2.16 -4.24
C HIS A 282 -12.45 2.68 -5.01
N CYS A 283 -12.47 2.45 -6.32
CA CYS A 283 -13.60 2.83 -7.15
C CYS A 283 -13.60 2.02 -8.45
N TYR A 284 -14.75 1.50 -8.85
CA TYR A 284 -14.84 0.70 -10.08
C TYR A 284 -15.29 1.53 -11.28
N ARG A 285 -16.37 2.28 -11.11
CA ARG A 285 -17.08 2.92 -12.21
C ARG A 285 -16.55 4.30 -12.56
N ALA A 286 -16.66 4.65 -13.83
CA ALA A 286 -16.20 5.90 -14.39
C ALA A 286 -16.94 7.11 -13.81
N ASP A 287 -18.26 7.03 -13.67
CA ASP A 287 -19.08 8.11 -13.09
C ASP A 287 -18.76 8.35 -11.61
N GLU A 288 -18.40 7.31 -10.87
CA GLU A 288 -18.01 7.45 -9.47
C GLU A 288 -16.60 8.04 -9.33
N MET A 289 -15.66 7.66 -10.19
CA MET A 289 -14.35 8.31 -10.25
C MET A 289 -14.48 9.81 -10.56
N ALA A 290 -15.30 10.17 -11.56
CA ALA A 290 -15.57 11.58 -11.88
C ALA A 290 -16.17 12.36 -10.68
N ASN A 291 -17.14 11.78 -9.97
CA ASN A 291 -17.70 12.40 -8.76
C ASN A 291 -16.66 12.56 -7.64
N MET A 292 -15.76 11.60 -7.46
CA MET A 292 -14.69 11.70 -6.46
C MET A 292 -13.66 12.77 -6.83
N ILE A 293 -13.39 12.99 -8.12
CA ILE A 293 -12.55 14.11 -8.59
C ILE A 293 -13.23 15.46 -8.30
N GLU A 294 -14.53 15.60 -8.55
CA GLU A 294 -15.27 16.82 -8.20
C GLU A 294 -15.29 17.06 -6.68
N LEU A 295 -15.42 16.01 -5.89
CA LEU A 295 -15.31 16.10 -4.43
C LEU A 295 -13.92 16.56 -3.98
N SER A 296 -12.86 16.06 -4.62
CA SER A 296 -11.50 16.45 -4.29
C SER A 296 -11.25 17.94 -4.61
N ARG A 297 -11.85 18.44 -5.70
CA ARG A 297 -11.86 19.88 -6.04
C ARG A 297 -12.65 20.71 -5.02
N GLU A 298 -13.81 20.23 -4.55
CA GLU A 298 -14.63 20.93 -3.55
C GLU A 298 -13.87 21.21 -2.26
N PHE A 299 -13.07 20.24 -1.78
CA PHE A 299 -12.36 20.35 -0.50
C PHE A 299 -10.86 20.64 -0.62
N GLY A 300 -10.33 20.68 -1.84
CA GLY A 300 -8.93 21.04 -2.12
C GLY A 300 -7.92 19.96 -1.72
N TYR A 301 -8.21 18.69 -1.99
CA TYR A 301 -7.24 17.59 -1.86
C TYR A 301 -7.01 16.87 -3.19
N SER A 302 -5.90 16.11 -3.26
CA SER A 302 -5.53 15.32 -4.44
C SER A 302 -5.75 13.83 -4.22
N ILE A 303 -6.14 13.13 -5.28
CA ILE A 303 -6.24 11.67 -5.31
C ILE A 303 -4.98 11.13 -5.98
N SER A 304 -4.19 10.32 -5.28
CA SER A 304 -2.95 9.75 -5.82
C SER A 304 -3.25 8.61 -6.78
N ALA A 305 -4.19 7.73 -6.41
CA ALA A 305 -4.66 6.67 -7.29
C ALA A 305 -6.12 6.26 -7.03
N PHE A 306 -6.83 5.93 -8.12
CA PHE A 306 -8.01 5.08 -8.04
C PHE A 306 -7.61 3.61 -8.07
N HIS A 307 -8.15 2.83 -7.14
CA HIS A 307 -7.88 1.42 -6.99
C HIS A 307 -8.99 0.57 -7.62
N HIS A 308 -8.58 -0.50 -8.30
CA HIS A 308 -9.33 -1.37 -9.22
C HIS A 308 -9.74 -0.67 -10.52
N ALA A 309 -10.39 0.49 -10.41
CA ALA A 309 -10.63 1.43 -11.51
C ALA A 309 -11.06 0.74 -12.81
N VAL A 310 -12.02 -0.19 -12.69
CA VAL A 310 -12.42 -1.14 -13.74
C VAL A 310 -12.87 -0.43 -15.02
N GLU A 311 -13.52 0.72 -14.89
CA GLU A 311 -13.97 1.53 -16.01
C GLU A 311 -13.06 2.74 -16.31
N ALA A 312 -11.82 2.76 -15.82
CA ALA A 312 -10.92 3.90 -15.99
C ALA A 312 -10.64 4.23 -17.46
N TYR A 313 -10.68 3.25 -18.36
CA TYR A 313 -10.59 3.45 -19.80
C TYR A 313 -11.62 4.44 -20.37
N LYS A 314 -12.77 4.63 -19.71
CA LYS A 314 -13.81 5.59 -20.14
C LYS A 314 -13.51 7.03 -19.74
N VAL A 315 -12.61 7.23 -18.79
CA VAL A 315 -12.25 8.53 -18.20
C VAL A 315 -10.73 8.72 -18.14
N ALA A 316 -10.00 8.04 -19.03
CA ALA A 316 -8.55 7.99 -19.01
C ALA A 316 -7.90 9.37 -19.23
N ASP A 317 -8.53 10.19 -20.08
CA ASP A 317 -8.20 11.60 -20.31
C ASP A 317 -8.42 12.44 -19.04
N LEU A 318 -9.57 12.29 -18.39
CA LEU A 318 -9.87 12.98 -17.13
C LEU A 318 -8.85 12.62 -16.05
N LEU A 319 -8.42 11.35 -15.96
CA LEU A 319 -7.39 10.94 -15.02
C LEU A 319 -6.02 11.57 -15.36
N ALA A 320 -5.65 11.60 -16.64
CA ALA A 320 -4.41 12.23 -17.10
C ALA A 320 -4.39 13.75 -16.82
N GLU A 321 -5.49 14.46 -17.06
CA GLU A 321 -5.62 15.90 -16.81
C GLU A 321 -5.48 16.28 -15.34
N ASN A 322 -5.85 15.38 -14.42
CA ASN A 322 -5.78 15.61 -12.98
C ASN A 322 -4.55 14.96 -12.32
N ASP A 323 -3.65 14.39 -13.12
CA ASP A 323 -2.45 13.66 -12.67
C ASP A 323 -2.74 12.48 -11.72
N ILE A 324 -3.87 11.78 -11.92
CA ILE A 324 -4.33 10.69 -11.06
C ILE A 324 -3.94 9.34 -11.68
N CYS A 325 -3.33 8.45 -10.88
CA CYS A 325 -3.04 7.09 -11.32
C CYS A 325 -4.27 6.17 -11.22
N ALA A 326 -4.28 5.11 -12.03
CA ALA A 326 -5.28 4.05 -11.97
C ALA A 326 -4.59 2.71 -11.76
N ALA A 327 -4.73 2.14 -10.56
CA ALA A 327 -4.31 0.79 -10.24
C ALA A 327 -5.41 -0.18 -10.64
N VAL A 328 -5.21 -0.89 -11.75
CA VAL A 328 -6.20 -1.78 -12.37
C VAL A 328 -5.69 -3.22 -12.34
N TRP A 329 -6.59 -4.17 -12.56
CA TRP A 329 -6.23 -5.54 -12.89
C TRP A 329 -6.10 -5.71 -14.40
N ALA A 330 -5.30 -6.69 -14.82
CA ALA A 330 -5.20 -7.04 -16.22
C ALA A 330 -6.46 -7.77 -16.74
N ASP A 331 -7.12 -8.59 -15.90
CA ASP A 331 -8.26 -9.41 -16.33
C ASP A 331 -9.19 -9.91 -15.19
N TRP A 332 -9.17 -9.33 -13.99
CA TRP A 332 -10.07 -9.72 -12.89
C TRP A 332 -11.36 -8.88 -12.86
N TRP A 333 -12.50 -9.50 -13.20
CA TRP A 333 -13.80 -8.81 -13.33
C TRP A 333 -15.00 -9.74 -13.14
N GLY A 334 -16.23 -9.19 -13.23
CA GLY A 334 -17.47 -9.97 -13.30
C GLY A 334 -18.00 -10.54 -11.97
N PHE A 335 -17.33 -10.28 -10.85
CA PHE A 335 -17.71 -10.79 -9.52
C PHE A 335 -18.77 -9.95 -8.79
N LYS A 336 -19.11 -8.77 -9.34
CA LYS A 336 -20.23 -7.91 -8.92
C LYS A 336 -20.60 -6.94 -10.04
N GLN A 337 -21.74 -6.25 -9.90
CA GLN A 337 -22.30 -5.43 -10.97
C GLN A 337 -21.37 -4.28 -11.37
N GLU A 338 -20.77 -3.56 -10.42
CA GLU A 338 -19.83 -2.48 -10.73
C GLU A 338 -18.50 -2.94 -11.32
N ALA A 339 -18.16 -4.23 -11.23
CA ALA A 339 -16.97 -4.83 -11.82
C ALA A 339 -17.26 -5.52 -13.17
N PHE A 340 -18.46 -5.36 -13.74
CA PHE A 340 -18.89 -6.15 -14.89
C PHE A 340 -18.42 -5.58 -16.24
N ASP A 341 -18.21 -4.27 -16.34
CA ASP A 341 -17.87 -3.59 -17.60
C ASP A 341 -16.35 -3.39 -17.79
N MET A 342 -15.58 -4.36 -17.31
CA MET A 342 -14.13 -4.40 -17.46
C MET A 342 -13.75 -4.85 -18.86
N ILE A 343 -12.66 -4.28 -19.38
CA ILE A 343 -12.02 -4.73 -20.62
C ILE A 343 -10.52 -4.96 -20.37
N ARG A 344 -9.91 -5.92 -21.07
CA ARG A 344 -8.48 -6.27 -20.89
C ARG A 344 -7.54 -5.15 -21.35
N GLU A 345 -8.05 -4.27 -22.21
CA GLU A 345 -7.36 -3.11 -22.76
C GLU A 345 -7.34 -1.92 -21.79
N ASN A 346 -7.93 -2.03 -20.59
CA ASN A 346 -8.12 -0.90 -19.67
C ASN A 346 -6.80 -0.14 -19.39
N ALA A 347 -5.78 -0.83 -18.89
CA ALA A 347 -4.46 -0.22 -18.64
C ALA A 347 -3.79 0.32 -19.93
N ALA A 348 -3.97 -0.36 -21.06
CA ALA A 348 -3.41 0.07 -22.34
C ALA A 348 -4.03 1.38 -22.83
N LEU A 349 -5.36 1.53 -22.68
CA LEU A 349 -6.09 2.75 -23.04
C LEU A 349 -5.73 3.91 -22.12
N ILE A 350 -5.56 3.66 -20.81
CA ILE A 350 -5.06 4.67 -19.87
C ILE A 350 -3.66 5.13 -20.27
N HIS A 351 -2.77 4.19 -20.60
CA HIS A 351 -1.43 4.50 -21.08
C HIS A 351 -1.46 5.31 -22.39
N TYR A 352 -2.32 4.95 -23.34
CA TYR A 352 -2.47 5.66 -24.61
C TYR A 352 -2.93 7.11 -24.44
N ALA A 353 -3.87 7.34 -23.51
CA ALA A 353 -4.33 8.67 -23.10
C ALA A 353 -3.28 9.48 -22.33
N LYS A 354 -2.04 8.98 -22.20
CA LYS A 354 -0.94 9.56 -21.41
C LYS A 354 -1.23 9.65 -19.91
N GLY A 355 -2.16 8.82 -19.44
CA GLY A 355 -2.45 8.64 -18.02
C GLY A 355 -1.45 7.72 -17.32
N CYS A 356 -1.56 7.68 -15.98
CA CYS A 356 -0.73 6.84 -15.13
C CYS A 356 -1.41 5.48 -14.87
N ALA A 357 -1.17 4.51 -15.75
CA ALA A 357 -1.66 3.13 -15.56
C ALA A 357 -0.75 2.35 -14.59
N ILE A 358 -1.35 1.61 -13.67
CA ILE A 358 -0.68 0.72 -12.72
C ILE A 358 -1.34 -0.65 -12.76
N ILE A 359 -0.56 -1.72 -12.73
CA ILE A 359 -1.06 -3.08 -12.53
C ILE A 359 -0.82 -3.46 -11.06
N HIS A 360 -1.88 -3.84 -10.35
CA HIS A 360 -1.82 -4.28 -8.95
C HIS A 360 -2.38 -5.70 -8.79
N SER A 361 -2.16 -6.31 -7.63
CA SER A 361 -2.65 -7.66 -7.35
C SER A 361 -4.02 -7.70 -6.68
N ASP A 362 -4.17 -7.06 -5.52
CA ASP A 362 -5.26 -7.31 -4.56
C ASP A 362 -5.39 -8.78 -4.10
N ASP A 363 -4.38 -9.61 -4.40
CA ASP A 363 -4.40 -11.06 -4.24
C ASP A 363 -3.00 -11.63 -4.00
N GLU A 364 -2.93 -12.58 -3.07
CA GLU A 364 -1.71 -13.25 -2.59
C GLU A 364 -0.99 -14.08 -3.65
N ILE A 365 -1.68 -14.49 -4.71
CA ILE A 365 -1.11 -15.23 -5.83
C ILE A 365 -0.69 -14.26 -6.95
N GLN A 366 -1.53 -13.29 -7.29
CA GLN A 366 -1.25 -12.32 -8.36
C GLN A 366 -0.06 -11.40 -8.04
N ILE A 367 0.18 -11.07 -6.76
CA ILE A 367 1.33 -10.25 -6.36
C ILE A 367 2.67 -10.83 -6.81
N GLN A 368 2.74 -12.16 -6.94
CA GLN A 368 3.95 -12.87 -7.38
C GLN A 368 4.14 -12.84 -8.91
N ARG A 369 3.18 -12.27 -9.65
CA ARG A 369 3.05 -12.40 -11.11
C ARG A 369 2.74 -11.06 -11.80
N LEU A 370 2.97 -9.93 -11.14
CA LEU A 370 2.65 -8.61 -11.69
C LEU A 370 3.28 -8.35 -13.08
N THR A 371 4.46 -8.88 -13.38
CA THR A 371 5.05 -8.78 -14.73
C THR A 371 4.28 -9.62 -15.76
N GLN A 372 3.74 -10.77 -15.38
CA GLN A 372 2.87 -11.58 -16.23
C GLN A 372 1.52 -10.87 -16.44
N GLU A 373 0.98 -10.23 -15.41
CA GLU A 373 -0.23 -9.41 -15.51
C GLU A 373 -0.01 -8.23 -16.48
N ALA A 374 1.13 -7.54 -16.40
CA ALA A 374 1.52 -6.53 -17.37
C ALA A 374 1.63 -7.11 -18.80
N ALA A 375 2.16 -8.33 -18.95
CA ALA A 375 2.25 -9.01 -20.24
C ALA A 375 0.87 -9.31 -20.86
N LYS A 376 -0.14 -9.67 -20.04
CA LYS A 376 -1.53 -9.83 -20.51
C LYS A 376 -2.06 -8.54 -21.14
N VAL A 377 -1.78 -7.38 -20.51
CA VAL A 377 -2.18 -6.07 -21.04
C VAL A 377 -1.47 -5.76 -22.36
N ILE A 378 -0.17 -6.06 -22.50
CA ILE A 378 0.53 -5.94 -23.79
C ILE A 378 -0.16 -6.80 -24.86
N GLY A 379 -0.56 -8.03 -24.51
CA GLY A 379 -1.30 -8.92 -25.40
C GLY A 379 -2.65 -8.34 -25.84
N ALA A 380 -3.43 -7.80 -24.91
CA ALA A 380 -4.71 -7.15 -25.20
C ALA A 380 -4.54 -5.90 -26.08
N ALA A 381 -3.54 -5.06 -25.78
CA ALA A 381 -3.21 -3.90 -26.59
C ALA A 381 -2.90 -4.28 -28.05
N ARG A 382 -2.10 -5.33 -28.27
CA ARG A 382 -1.78 -5.82 -29.62
C ARG A 382 -3.01 -6.31 -30.37
N GLN A 383 -3.95 -6.97 -29.69
CA GLN A 383 -5.21 -7.44 -30.31
C GLN A 383 -6.07 -6.29 -30.82
N MET A 384 -5.98 -5.11 -30.20
CA MET A 384 -6.64 -3.88 -30.68
C MET A 384 -5.77 -3.02 -31.60
N GLY A 385 -4.61 -3.51 -32.05
CA GLY A 385 -3.70 -2.80 -32.96
C GLY A 385 -2.84 -1.73 -32.29
N MET A 386 -2.68 -1.77 -30.96
CA MET A 386 -1.81 -0.88 -30.20
C MET A 386 -0.50 -1.59 -29.84
N GLU A 387 0.61 -1.10 -30.36
CA GLU A 387 1.94 -1.54 -29.92
C GLU A 387 2.38 -0.74 -28.69
N ILE A 388 2.82 -1.47 -27.67
CA ILE A 388 3.36 -0.90 -26.44
C ILE A 388 4.79 -1.40 -26.30
N GLU A 389 5.73 -0.46 -26.25
CA GLU A 389 7.13 -0.78 -26.02
C GLU A 389 7.32 -1.40 -24.63
N ARG A 390 8.16 -2.42 -24.56
CA ARG A 390 8.46 -3.16 -23.32
C ARG A 390 8.99 -2.24 -22.22
N GLY A 391 9.86 -1.30 -22.59
CA GLY A 391 10.37 -0.26 -21.69
C GLY A 391 9.28 0.65 -21.14
N GLN A 392 8.18 0.86 -21.85
CA GLN A 392 7.00 1.58 -21.37
C GLN A 392 6.13 0.70 -20.47
N ALA A 393 5.90 -0.56 -20.86
CA ALA A 393 5.05 -1.49 -20.11
C ALA A 393 5.59 -1.80 -18.70
N ILE A 394 6.92 -1.88 -18.53
CA ILE A 394 7.50 -2.15 -17.19
C ILE A 394 7.13 -1.06 -16.17
N ARG A 395 6.83 0.16 -16.63
CA ARG A 395 6.47 1.30 -15.78
C ARG A 395 5.21 1.03 -14.98
N TRP A 396 4.28 0.21 -15.50
CA TRP A 396 3.02 -0.10 -14.84
C TRP A 396 3.19 -0.87 -13.53
N VAL A 397 4.35 -1.49 -13.31
CA VAL A 397 4.67 -2.27 -12.11
C VAL A 397 5.95 -1.76 -11.41
N THR A 398 6.47 -0.60 -11.83
CA THR A 398 7.69 0.03 -11.27
C THR A 398 7.48 1.54 -11.07
N ALA A 399 7.79 2.38 -12.06
CA ALA A 399 7.79 3.84 -11.92
C ALA A 399 6.41 4.46 -11.63
N ASN A 400 5.33 3.95 -12.23
CA ASN A 400 3.98 4.48 -12.00
C ASN A 400 3.49 4.16 -10.57
N PRO A 401 3.64 2.92 -10.05
CA PRO A 401 3.49 2.64 -8.63
C PRO A 401 4.29 3.59 -7.72
N ALA A 402 5.60 3.76 -7.97
CA ALA A 402 6.45 4.64 -7.17
C ALA A 402 5.93 6.09 -7.16
N LYS A 403 5.45 6.59 -8.30
CA LYS A 403 4.79 7.89 -8.41
C LYS A 403 3.56 7.98 -7.51
N SER A 404 2.66 7.00 -7.57
CA SER A 404 1.42 7.03 -6.76
C SER A 404 1.69 7.00 -5.26
N LEU A 405 2.81 6.40 -4.83
CA LEU A 405 3.24 6.37 -3.43
C LEU A 405 3.95 7.65 -2.98
N GLY A 406 4.30 8.56 -3.90
CA GLY A 406 5.14 9.72 -3.60
C GLY A 406 6.61 9.37 -3.39
N LEU A 407 7.11 8.32 -4.06
CA LEU A 407 8.46 7.77 -3.91
C LEU A 407 9.23 7.68 -5.25
N ALA A 408 8.76 8.37 -6.29
CA ALA A 408 9.35 8.31 -7.63
C ALA A 408 10.79 8.85 -7.71
N ASP A 409 11.22 9.67 -6.76
CA ASP A 409 12.59 10.17 -6.62
C ASP A 409 13.54 9.12 -6.00
N ARG A 410 13.00 8.09 -5.35
CA ARG A 410 13.78 7.08 -4.60
C ARG A 410 13.79 5.70 -5.21
N ILE A 411 12.69 5.26 -5.83
CA ILE A 411 12.51 3.90 -6.37
C ILE A 411 11.76 3.90 -7.71
N GLY A 412 11.62 2.72 -8.32
CA GLY A 412 10.79 2.51 -9.52
C GLY A 412 11.51 2.71 -10.86
N SER A 413 12.79 3.10 -10.86
CA SER A 413 13.61 3.16 -12.08
C SER A 413 15.09 2.90 -11.79
N LEU A 414 15.82 2.47 -12.82
CA LEU A 414 17.26 2.27 -12.80
C LEU A 414 17.97 3.59 -13.13
N GLU A 415 17.90 4.55 -12.21
CA GLU A 415 18.54 5.87 -12.35
C GLU A 415 19.59 6.09 -11.25
N VAL A 416 20.67 6.77 -11.61
CA VAL A 416 21.75 7.08 -10.67
C VAL A 416 21.22 7.87 -9.48
N GLY A 417 21.64 7.47 -8.27
CA GLY A 417 21.24 8.09 -7.00
C GLY A 417 19.98 7.50 -6.36
N LYS A 418 19.19 6.72 -7.11
CA LYS A 418 18.03 5.99 -6.57
C LYS A 418 18.46 4.75 -5.78
N ASN A 419 17.56 4.28 -4.92
CA ASN A 419 17.78 3.06 -4.15
C ASN A 419 17.98 1.88 -5.12
N ALA A 420 18.92 1.01 -4.79
CA ALA A 420 19.19 -0.20 -5.56
C ALA A 420 18.20 -1.33 -5.21
N ASP A 421 16.91 -1.05 -5.43
CA ASP A 421 15.83 -2.02 -5.41
C ASP A 421 15.71 -2.58 -6.83
N ILE A 422 16.26 -3.77 -7.08
CA ILE A 422 16.47 -4.32 -8.44
C ILE A 422 16.20 -5.82 -8.51
N VAL A 423 15.78 -6.29 -9.69
CA VAL A 423 15.52 -7.72 -9.96
C VAL A 423 16.30 -8.17 -11.18
N LEU A 424 17.08 -9.25 -11.03
CA LEU A 424 17.68 -9.99 -12.13
C LEU A 424 16.80 -11.19 -12.47
N TRP A 425 16.34 -11.25 -13.70
CA TRP A 425 15.45 -12.28 -14.24
C TRP A 425 16.22 -13.26 -15.11
N SER A 426 15.81 -14.52 -15.11
CA SER A 426 16.41 -15.59 -15.94
C SER A 426 16.22 -15.39 -17.45
N GLY A 427 15.36 -14.45 -17.84
CA GLY A 427 14.99 -14.14 -19.21
C GLY A 427 14.03 -12.96 -19.24
N ASP A 428 13.28 -12.81 -20.33
CA ASP A 428 12.30 -11.73 -20.50
C ASP A 428 11.31 -11.67 -19.31
N PRO A 429 11.24 -10.58 -18.53
CA PRO A 429 10.37 -10.50 -17.35
C PRO A 429 8.86 -10.64 -17.66
N PHE A 430 8.45 -10.42 -18.92
CA PHE A 430 7.06 -10.59 -19.37
C PHE A 430 6.73 -12.02 -19.81
N SER A 431 7.72 -12.93 -19.82
CA SER A 431 7.52 -14.33 -20.18
C SER A 431 7.05 -15.16 -18.97
N VAL A 432 6.10 -16.07 -19.21
CA VAL A 432 5.67 -17.06 -18.20
C VAL A 432 6.76 -18.08 -17.83
N TYR A 433 7.81 -18.21 -18.64
CA TYR A 433 8.96 -19.09 -18.37
C TYR A 433 10.07 -18.42 -17.55
N SER A 434 10.00 -17.10 -17.41
CA SER A 434 11.00 -16.33 -16.68
C SER A 434 10.70 -16.33 -15.18
N THR A 435 11.76 -16.38 -14.40
CA THR A 435 11.68 -16.27 -12.93
C THR A 435 12.67 -15.22 -12.45
N ALA A 436 12.35 -14.52 -11.36
CA ALA A 436 13.36 -13.77 -10.63
C ALA A 436 14.45 -14.74 -10.18
N GLU A 437 15.71 -14.47 -10.54
CA GLU A 437 16.86 -15.24 -10.08
C GLU A 437 17.43 -14.65 -8.81
N LYS A 438 17.53 -13.32 -8.76
CA LYS A 438 18.07 -12.57 -7.64
C LYS A 438 17.28 -11.27 -7.46
N VAL A 439 16.99 -10.93 -6.22
CA VAL A 439 16.34 -9.65 -5.86
C VAL A 439 17.18 -8.96 -4.82
N TRP A 440 17.46 -7.68 -5.06
CA TRP A 440 18.14 -6.81 -4.12
C TRP A 440 17.20 -5.70 -3.67
N ILE A 441 17.30 -5.34 -2.39
CA ILE A 441 16.62 -4.19 -1.79
C ILE A 441 17.71 -3.37 -1.11
N ASP A 442 17.83 -2.11 -1.50
CA ASP A 442 18.92 -1.20 -1.14
C ASP A 442 20.30 -1.84 -1.36
N GLY A 443 20.48 -2.53 -2.49
CA GLY A 443 21.73 -3.18 -2.87
C GLY A 443 22.10 -4.43 -2.05
N VAL A 444 21.26 -4.85 -1.11
CA VAL A 444 21.45 -6.08 -0.32
C VAL A 444 20.69 -7.22 -0.97
N LEU A 445 21.36 -8.36 -1.21
CA LEU A 445 20.70 -9.54 -1.77
C LEU A 445 19.69 -10.10 -0.77
N ARG A 446 18.41 -10.13 -1.15
CA ARG A 446 17.29 -10.57 -0.29
C ARG A 446 16.64 -11.87 -0.74
N TYR A 447 16.73 -12.18 -2.02
CA TYR A 447 16.25 -13.44 -2.58
C TYR A 447 17.26 -13.96 -3.59
N GLU A 448 17.49 -15.27 -3.58
CA GLU A 448 18.19 -15.98 -4.63
C GLU A 448 17.52 -17.32 -4.90
N LYS A 449 17.15 -17.56 -6.16
CA LYS A 449 16.46 -18.78 -6.57
C LYS A 449 17.32 -20.01 -6.24
N GLY A 450 16.73 -20.95 -5.51
CA GLY A 450 17.40 -22.19 -5.10
C GLY A 450 18.27 -22.05 -3.85
N ASN A 451 18.37 -20.85 -3.27
CA ASN A 451 19.05 -20.62 -2.01
C ASN A 451 18.03 -20.63 -0.85
N PRO A 452 17.98 -21.68 -0.01
CA PRO A 452 16.99 -21.80 1.06
C PRO A 452 17.18 -20.79 2.20
N MET A 453 18.29 -20.03 2.20
CA MET A 453 18.57 -19.01 3.19
C MET A 453 18.11 -17.60 2.77
N LEU A 454 17.64 -17.41 1.53
CA LEU A 454 17.32 -16.09 0.97
C LEU A 454 15.96 -16.05 0.22
N PRO A 455 14.91 -15.47 0.82
CA PRO A 455 14.85 -14.99 2.20
C PRO A 455 14.87 -16.16 3.19
N PRO A 456 15.32 -15.94 4.45
CA PRO A 456 15.06 -16.89 5.52
C PRO A 456 13.55 -17.10 5.64
N THR A 457 13.13 -18.35 5.76
CA THR A 457 11.70 -18.65 5.97
C THR A 457 11.28 -18.30 7.39
N SER A 458 10.07 -17.78 7.52
CA SER A 458 9.39 -17.48 8.78
C SER A 458 9.35 -18.73 9.67
N ASP A 459 9.54 -18.55 10.97
CA ASP A 459 9.39 -19.63 11.98
C ASP A 459 7.99 -20.24 11.94
N PHE A 460 6.97 -19.44 11.58
CA PHE A 460 5.64 -19.92 11.28
C PHE A 460 5.62 -21.02 10.21
N ASN A 461 6.42 -20.90 9.15
CA ASN A 461 6.54 -21.93 8.12
C ASN A 461 7.31 -23.17 8.61
N LEU A 462 8.26 -23.01 9.54
CA LEU A 462 9.06 -24.12 10.08
C LEU A 462 8.24 -25.05 10.99
N GLY A 463 7.22 -24.53 11.67
CA GLY A 463 6.29 -25.32 12.49
C GLY A 463 5.36 -26.23 11.68
N ILE A 464 5.27 -26.03 10.36
CA ILE A 464 4.44 -26.80 9.44
C ILE A 464 5.32 -27.85 8.78
N LEU A 465 5.50 -28.99 9.45
CA LEU A 465 6.44 -30.05 9.05
C LEU A 465 6.08 -30.70 7.70
N ARG A 466 4.80 -30.68 7.28
CA ARG A 466 4.35 -31.18 5.97
C ARG A 466 3.35 -30.22 5.30
N PRO A 467 3.82 -29.16 4.62
CA PRO A 467 2.95 -28.13 4.02
C PRO A 467 1.90 -28.64 3.02
N ALA A 468 2.12 -29.81 2.40
CA ALA A 468 1.19 -30.43 1.45
C ALA A 468 0.13 -31.33 2.13
N GLU A 469 0.34 -31.76 3.38
CA GLU A 469 -0.57 -32.63 4.13
C GLU A 469 -1.31 -31.85 5.24
N ASP A 470 -0.66 -30.82 5.80
CA ASP A 470 -1.14 -30.09 6.98
C ASP A 470 -1.94 -28.81 6.62
N ARG A 471 -2.15 -28.51 5.33
CA ARG A 471 -2.95 -27.38 4.81
C ARG A 471 -4.31 -27.83 4.24
N SER A 472 -5.01 -28.74 4.92
CA SER A 472 -6.38 -29.16 4.58
C SER A 472 -7.45 -28.33 5.26
#